data_AF-A0A1E3HW84-F1
#
_entry.id   AF-A0A1E3HW84-F1
#
_cell.length_a   1.000
_cell.length_b   1.000
_cell.length_c   1.000
_cell.angle_alpha   90.00
_cell.angle_beta   90.00
_cell.angle_gamma   90.00
#
_symmetry.space_group_name_H-M   'P 1'
#
loop_
_entity.id
_entity.type
_entity.pdbx_description
1 polymer ?
#
loop_
_entity_poly.entity_id
_entity_poly.type
_entity_poly.pdbx_seq_one_letter_code
_entity_poly.pdbx_strand_id
1 'polypeptide(L)'
;MRTRPYHYRAYNLLALVTNAEIGDFVGLEPSGWERKTNVGTGLREALEYAMQQDPETTEEYNQRKQLAPSIAAAIRKFGDPDGKYADFLYTIDPYYINQPWYALNVGINDSGIKWGILETTYGAIPAQPTRPVLSKTASEAAGAKRTWAPRGSGPMAGIVAPTDLPL
;
A
#
# COMPACT_ATOMS: atom_id res chain seq x y z
N MET A 1 10.24 13.37 -20.13
CA MET A 1 10.88 12.31 -19.32
C MET A 1 10.16 12.22 -17.98
N ARG A 2 9.77 11.03 -17.50
CA ARG A 2 9.16 10.88 -16.16
C ARG A 2 10.28 10.67 -15.15
N THR A 3 10.23 11.36 -14.01
CA THR A 3 11.28 11.34 -12.98
C THR A 3 11.22 10.13 -12.05
N ARG A 4 10.10 9.40 -12.06
CA ARG A 4 9.82 8.25 -11.17
C ARG A 4 9.05 7.14 -11.90
N PRO A 5 9.62 6.54 -12.95
CA PRO A 5 8.92 5.59 -13.81
C PRO A 5 8.35 4.38 -13.05
N TYR A 6 9.05 3.86 -12.05
CA TYR A 6 8.57 2.72 -11.25
C TYR A 6 7.34 3.10 -10.43
N HIS A 7 7.36 4.26 -9.78
CA HIS A 7 6.21 4.78 -9.04
C HIS A 7 4.97 4.89 -9.92
N TYR A 8 5.09 5.42 -11.13
CA TYR A 8 3.94 5.56 -12.04
C TYR A 8 3.39 4.21 -12.51
N ARG A 9 4.23 3.20 -12.68
CA ARG A 9 3.79 1.84 -13.03
C ARG A 9 2.95 1.24 -11.90
N ALA A 10 3.45 1.32 -10.66
CA ALA A 10 2.71 0.85 -9.50
C ALA A 10 1.39 1.60 -9.31
N TYR A 11 1.41 2.92 -9.46
CA TYR A 11 0.21 3.75 -9.32
C TYR A 11 -0.87 3.42 -10.37
N ASN A 12 -0.47 3.27 -11.64
CA ASN A 12 -1.40 2.91 -12.71
C ASN A 12 -1.95 1.50 -12.52
N LEU A 13 -1.13 0.54 -12.08
CA LEU A 13 -1.59 -0.81 -11.78
C LEU A 13 -2.61 -0.84 -10.65
N LEU A 14 -2.40 -0.04 -9.60
CA LEU A 14 -3.37 0.07 -8.51
C LEU A 14 -4.72 0.60 -9.00
N ALA A 15 -4.71 1.57 -9.92
CA ALA A 15 -5.94 2.08 -10.53
C ALA A 15 -6.65 1.00 -11.38
N LEU A 16 -5.91 0.22 -12.16
CA LEU A 16 -6.48 -0.89 -12.95
C LEU A 16 -7.08 -1.98 -12.06
N VAL A 17 -6.36 -2.39 -11.01
CA VAL A 17 -6.86 -3.34 -10.00
C VAL A 17 -8.14 -2.81 -9.37
N THR A 18 -8.16 -1.55 -8.94
CA THR A 18 -9.34 -0.93 -8.31
C THR A 18 -10.54 -0.93 -9.26
N ASN A 19 -10.33 -0.60 -10.54
CA ASN A 19 -11.41 -0.65 -11.53
C ASN A 19 -11.91 -2.08 -11.77
N ALA A 20 -11.01 -3.07 -11.76
CA ALA A 20 -11.40 -4.47 -11.91
C ALA A 20 -12.19 -4.98 -10.69
N GLU A 21 -11.82 -4.59 -9.46
CA GLU A 21 -12.59 -4.86 -8.25
C GLU A 21 -13.99 -4.25 -8.29
N ILE A 22 -14.09 -2.96 -8.67
CA ILE A 22 -15.38 -2.28 -8.81
C ILE A 22 -16.22 -2.97 -9.89
N GLY A 23 -15.59 -3.34 -11.01
CA GLY A 23 -16.22 -4.09 -12.10
C GLY A 23 -16.85 -5.40 -11.60
N ASP A 24 -16.10 -6.21 -10.87
CA ASP A 24 -16.63 -7.46 -10.29
C ASP A 24 -17.75 -7.20 -9.29
N PHE A 25 -17.62 -6.15 -8.46
CA PHE A 25 -18.67 -5.78 -7.49
C PHE A 25 -19.99 -5.42 -8.17
N VAL A 26 -19.96 -4.76 -9.33
CA VAL A 26 -21.16 -4.39 -10.09
C VAL A 26 -21.60 -5.45 -11.12
N GLY A 27 -20.90 -6.60 -11.20
CA GLY A 27 -21.21 -7.66 -12.16
C GLY A 27 -20.86 -7.31 -13.61
N LEU A 28 -19.73 -6.63 -13.83
CA LEU A 28 -19.24 -6.29 -15.17
C LEU A 28 -18.82 -7.56 -15.93
N GLU A 29 -19.38 -7.74 -17.13
CA GLU A 29 -19.04 -8.85 -18.03
C GLU A 29 -18.44 -8.34 -19.35
N PRO A 30 -17.30 -8.90 -19.84
CA PRO A 30 -16.38 -9.74 -19.08
C PRO A 30 -15.70 -8.96 -17.95
N SER A 31 -15.32 -9.69 -16.90
CA SER A 31 -14.62 -9.15 -15.73
C SER A 31 -13.44 -8.26 -16.13
N GLY A 32 -13.23 -7.16 -15.40
CA GLY A 32 -12.08 -6.28 -15.60
C GLY A 32 -10.73 -6.99 -15.45
N TRP A 33 -10.69 -8.11 -14.73
CA TRP A 33 -9.50 -8.95 -14.56
C TRP A 33 -9.14 -9.75 -15.81
N GLU A 34 -10.14 -10.13 -16.60
CA GLU A 34 -9.98 -11.00 -17.78
C GLU A 34 -9.96 -10.23 -19.10
N ARG A 35 -10.28 -8.93 -19.07
CA ARG A 35 -10.26 -8.07 -20.25
C ARG A 35 -8.83 -7.97 -20.81
N LYS A 36 -8.71 -8.31 -22.09
CA LYS A 36 -7.48 -8.21 -22.87
C LYS A 36 -7.63 -7.17 -23.98
N THR A 37 -6.52 -6.57 -24.35
CA THR A 37 -6.41 -5.76 -25.57
C THR A 37 -6.46 -6.66 -26.81
N ASN A 38 -6.58 -6.06 -27.99
CA ASN A 38 -6.55 -6.79 -29.27
C ASN A 38 -5.25 -7.59 -29.50
N VAL A 39 -4.16 -7.23 -28.81
CA VAL A 39 -2.87 -7.93 -28.86
C VAL A 39 -2.72 -8.97 -27.74
N GLY A 40 -3.79 -9.25 -26.99
CA GLY A 40 -3.83 -10.31 -25.97
C GLY A 40 -3.23 -9.93 -24.61
N THR A 41 -2.85 -8.67 -24.39
CA THR A 41 -2.33 -8.21 -23.09
C THR A 41 -3.44 -7.72 -22.18
N GLY A 42 -3.37 -8.07 -20.90
CA GLY A 42 -4.30 -7.65 -19.87
C GLY A 42 -3.59 -7.23 -18.58
N LEU A 43 -4.36 -7.25 -17.49
CA LEU A 43 -3.89 -6.80 -16.17
C LEU A 43 -2.75 -7.68 -15.64
N ARG A 44 -2.85 -9.01 -15.85
CA ARG A 44 -1.81 -9.97 -15.43
C ARG A 44 -0.47 -9.68 -16.11
N GLU A 45 -0.48 -9.53 -17.44
CA GLU A 45 0.73 -9.26 -18.22
C GLU A 45 1.34 -7.90 -17.85
N ALA A 46 0.52 -6.88 -17.57
CA ALA A 46 0.99 -5.57 -17.11
C ALA A 46 1.66 -5.63 -15.74
N LEU A 47 1.11 -6.43 -14.81
CA LEU A 47 1.69 -6.65 -13.49
C LEU A 47 3.04 -7.38 -13.59
N GLU A 48 3.07 -8.48 -14.34
CA GLU A 48 4.29 -9.25 -14.53
C GLU A 48 5.40 -8.44 -15.21
N TYR A 49 5.03 -7.61 -16.19
CA TYR A 49 5.96 -6.67 -16.79
C TYR A 49 6.53 -5.69 -15.75
N ALA A 50 5.69 -5.14 -14.87
CA ALA A 50 6.12 -4.21 -13.82
C ALA A 50 7.05 -4.86 -12.78
N MET A 51 6.82 -6.12 -12.43
CA MET A 51 7.69 -6.89 -11.52
C MET A 51 9.10 -7.10 -12.11
N GLN A 52 9.22 -7.25 -13.43
CA GLN A 52 10.51 -7.45 -14.11
C GLN A 52 11.34 -6.16 -14.23
N GLN A 53 10.75 -5.00 -13.98
CA GLN A 53 11.45 -3.73 -14.15
C GLN A 53 12.45 -3.53 -13.03
N ASP A 54 13.68 -3.24 -13.40
CA ASP A 54 14.72 -2.94 -12.43
C ASP A 54 14.58 -1.50 -11.90
N PRO A 55 14.21 -1.31 -10.63
CA PRO A 55 14.11 0.02 -10.02
C PRO A 55 15.49 0.64 -9.73
N GLU A 56 16.58 -0.13 -9.78
CA GLU A 56 17.93 0.38 -9.50
C GLU A 56 18.40 1.29 -10.63
N THR A 57 17.99 0.99 -11.87
CA THR A 57 18.21 1.87 -13.03
C THR A 57 17.65 3.28 -12.86
N THR A 58 16.71 3.47 -11.93
CA THR A 58 16.01 4.74 -11.70
C THR A 58 16.12 5.23 -10.26
N GLU A 59 16.95 4.58 -9.41
CA GLU A 59 17.12 4.88 -7.98
C GLU A 59 15.79 4.78 -7.18
N GLU A 60 14.89 3.88 -7.57
CA GLU A 60 13.55 3.73 -6.99
C GLU A 60 13.38 2.45 -6.15
N TYR A 61 14.46 1.94 -5.55
CA TYR A 61 14.45 0.68 -4.77
C TYR A 61 13.29 0.60 -3.77
N ASN A 62 13.05 1.68 -3.02
CA ASN A 62 12.03 1.73 -1.97
C ASN A 62 10.59 1.70 -2.54
N GLN A 63 10.43 1.97 -3.82
CA GLN A 63 9.15 2.03 -4.50
C GLN A 63 8.67 0.65 -4.95
N ARG A 64 9.53 -0.39 -4.96
CA ARG A 64 9.12 -1.79 -5.21
C ARG A 64 7.94 -2.22 -4.34
N LYS A 65 7.96 -1.79 -3.08
CA LYS A 65 6.91 -2.09 -2.10
C LYS A 65 5.52 -1.57 -2.49
N GLN A 66 5.44 -0.60 -3.39
CA GLN A 66 4.17 -0.04 -3.83
C GLN A 66 3.40 -0.98 -4.77
N LEU A 67 4.07 -1.97 -5.38
CA LEU A 67 3.39 -3.02 -6.15
C LEU A 67 2.71 -4.06 -5.27
N ALA A 68 3.12 -4.20 -4.00
CA ALA A 68 2.69 -5.30 -3.14
C ALA A 68 1.15 -5.43 -3.03
N PRO A 69 0.36 -4.36 -2.86
CA PRO A 69 -1.10 -4.48 -2.82
C PRO A 69 -1.72 -4.98 -4.13
N SER A 70 -1.15 -4.58 -5.28
CA SER A 70 -1.62 -5.04 -6.60
C SER A 70 -1.28 -6.50 -6.84
N ILE A 71 -0.08 -6.94 -6.42
CA ILE A 71 0.32 -8.35 -6.47
C ILE A 71 -0.58 -9.19 -5.59
N ALA A 72 -0.88 -8.71 -4.38
CA ALA A 72 -1.78 -9.38 -3.45
C ALA A 72 -3.18 -9.62 -4.05
N ALA A 73 -3.76 -8.59 -4.67
CA ALA A 73 -5.04 -8.71 -5.35
C ALA A 73 -4.97 -9.69 -6.54
N ALA A 74 -3.85 -9.70 -7.28
CA ALA A 74 -3.63 -10.63 -8.38
C ALA A 74 -3.53 -12.10 -7.91
N ILE A 75 -2.83 -12.38 -6.80
CA ILE A 75 -2.78 -13.72 -6.19
C ILE A 75 -4.20 -14.20 -5.86
N ARG A 76 -5.03 -13.33 -5.26
CA ARG A 76 -6.42 -13.68 -4.93
C ARG A 76 -7.26 -14.03 -6.15
N LYS A 77 -7.01 -13.37 -7.29
CA LYS A 77 -7.82 -13.49 -8.50
C LYS A 77 -7.34 -14.57 -9.45
N PHE A 78 -6.04 -14.65 -9.69
CA PHE A 78 -5.42 -15.58 -10.64
C PHE A 78 -4.79 -16.81 -9.98
N GLY A 79 -4.63 -16.80 -8.65
CA GLY A 79 -3.83 -17.79 -7.93
C GLY A 79 -2.32 -17.55 -8.08
N ASP A 80 -1.54 -18.33 -7.35
CA ASP A 80 -0.07 -18.35 -7.45
C ASP A 80 0.47 -19.79 -7.33
N PRO A 81 0.19 -20.66 -8.33
CA PRO A 81 0.59 -22.07 -8.25
C PRO A 81 2.11 -22.27 -8.26
N ASP A 82 2.85 -21.36 -8.91
CA ASP A 82 4.30 -21.43 -9.04
C ASP A 82 5.03 -20.68 -7.91
N GLY A 83 4.31 -20.02 -7.00
CA GLY A 83 4.88 -19.21 -5.91
C GLY A 83 5.58 -17.92 -6.35
N LYS A 84 5.53 -17.58 -7.64
CA LYS A 84 6.25 -16.43 -8.25
C LYS A 84 5.89 -15.11 -7.58
N TYR A 85 4.61 -14.89 -7.29
CA TYR A 85 4.15 -13.64 -6.70
C TYR A 85 4.50 -13.57 -5.21
N ALA A 86 4.33 -14.66 -4.48
CA ALA A 86 4.71 -14.78 -3.07
C ALA A 86 6.22 -14.57 -2.86
N ASP A 87 7.06 -15.19 -3.69
CA ASP A 87 8.52 -15.02 -3.62
C ASP A 87 8.96 -13.59 -3.92
N PHE A 88 8.29 -12.93 -4.87
CA PHE A 88 8.52 -11.51 -5.12
C PHE A 88 8.15 -10.66 -3.89
N LEU A 89 6.98 -10.90 -3.28
CA LEU A 89 6.54 -10.21 -2.07
C LEU A 89 7.54 -10.40 -0.92
N TYR A 90 8.06 -11.61 -0.75
CA TYR A 90 9.08 -11.93 0.24
C TYR A 90 10.38 -11.16 -0.03
N THR A 91 10.82 -11.10 -1.29
CA THR A 91 12.04 -10.38 -1.70
C THR A 91 11.96 -8.89 -1.40
N ILE A 92 10.79 -8.27 -1.56
CA ILE A 92 10.61 -6.84 -1.32
C ILE A 92 10.37 -6.49 0.15
N ASP A 93 9.69 -7.36 0.89
CA ASP A 93 9.40 -7.22 2.31
C ASP A 93 9.18 -8.59 2.96
N PRO A 94 10.17 -9.17 3.67
CA PRO A 94 10.00 -10.46 4.35
C PRO A 94 8.87 -10.49 5.37
N TYR A 95 8.41 -9.31 5.80
CA TYR A 95 7.34 -9.12 6.77
C TYR A 95 6.02 -8.72 6.14
N TYR A 96 5.85 -8.96 4.84
CA TYR A 96 4.66 -8.57 4.10
C TYR A 96 3.36 -9.15 4.69
N ILE A 97 3.46 -10.25 5.45
CA ILE A 97 2.33 -10.87 6.15
C ILE A 97 1.72 -9.94 7.21
N ASN A 98 2.50 -9.00 7.76
CA ASN A 98 1.99 -7.98 8.70
C ASN A 98 1.31 -6.79 8.02
N GLN A 99 1.26 -6.78 6.68
CA GLN A 99 0.68 -5.66 5.96
C GLN A 99 -0.84 -5.78 5.91
N PRO A 100 -1.59 -4.66 5.98
CA PRO A 100 -3.05 -4.69 6.04
C PRO A 100 -3.67 -5.34 4.78
N TRP A 101 -3.04 -5.17 3.62
CA TRP A 101 -3.51 -5.75 2.37
C TRP A 101 -3.37 -7.27 2.31
N TYR A 102 -2.53 -7.88 3.16
CA TYR A 102 -2.38 -9.34 3.22
C TYR A 102 -3.68 -9.99 3.71
N ALA A 103 -4.21 -9.50 4.83
CA ALA A 103 -5.43 -10.04 5.44
C ALA A 103 -6.68 -9.81 4.58
N LEU A 104 -6.67 -8.80 3.69
CA LEU A 104 -7.79 -8.47 2.81
C LEU A 104 -7.84 -9.32 1.54
N ASN A 105 -6.80 -10.11 1.25
CA ASN A 105 -6.72 -10.91 0.03
C ASN A 105 -6.63 -12.41 0.36
N VAL A 106 -7.74 -13.11 0.12
CA VAL A 106 -7.84 -14.56 0.28
C VAL A 106 -6.89 -15.28 -0.70
N GLY A 107 -6.35 -16.44 -0.35
CA GLY A 107 -5.45 -17.23 -1.21
C GLY A 107 -3.97 -16.89 -1.03
N ILE A 108 -3.62 -15.68 -0.59
CA ILE A 108 -2.25 -15.35 -0.19
C ILE A 108 -1.80 -16.18 1.03
N ASN A 109 -2.73 -16.53 1.91
CA ASN A 109 -2.44 -17.31 3.12
C ASN A 109 -1.92 -18.73 2.83
N ASP A 110 -2.07 -19.21 1.59
CA ASP A 110 -1.60 -20.52 1.14
C ASP A 110 -0.26 -20.45 0.38
N SER A 111 0.39 -19.28 0.38
CA SER A 111 1.73 -19.08 -0.21
C SER A 111 2.86 -19.87 0.48
N GLY A 112 2.54 -20.78 1.40
CA GLY A 112 3.51 -21.58 2.17
C GLY A 112 4.23 -20.80 3.28
N ILE A 113 4.02 -19.48 3.39
CA ILE A 113 4.73 -18.65 4.37
C ILE A 113 3.95 -18.55 5.68
N LYS A 114 4.32 -19.38 6.65
CA LYS A 114 3.78 -19.32 8.03
C LYS A 114 4.71 -18.51 8.92
N TRP A 115 4.15 -17.57 9.70
CA TRP A 115 4.90 -16.70 10.64
C TRP A 115 5.89 -17.44 11.55
N GLY A 116 5.54 -18.65 11.98
CA GLY A 116 6.41 -19.50 12.83
C GLY A 116 7.45 -20.34 12.06
N ILE A 117 7.46 -20.29 10.73
CA ILE A 117 8.32 -21.09 9.83
C ILE A 117 9.17 -20.18 8.93
N LEU A 118 9.05 -18.85 9.06
CA LEU A 118 9.80 -17.86 8.29
C LEU A 118 11.32 -18.16 8.24
N GLU A 119 11.90 -18.59 9.36
CA GLU A 119 13.32 -18.99 9.44
C GLU A 119 13.64 -20.33 8.76
N THR A 120 12.68 -21.25 8.71
CA THR A 120 12.81 -22.60 8.12
C THR A 120 12.50 -22.67 6.62
N THR A 121 11.65 -21.77 6.10
CA THR A 121 11.33 -21.73 4.65
C THR A 121 12.31 -20.86 3.87
N TYR A 122 12.83 -19.76 4.45
CA TYR A 122 13.64 -18.78 3.71
C TYR A 122 14.98 -18.41 4.40
N GLY A 123 15.36 -19.10 5.48
CA GLY A 123 16.58 -18.83 6.23
C GLY A 123 16.44 -17.67 7.24
N ALA A 124 17.54 -17.27 7.86
CA ALA A 124 17.53 -16.27 8.93
C ALA A 124 16.99 -14.91 8.44
N ILE A 125 15.88 -14.45 9.02
CA ILE A 125 15.28 -13.14 8.70
C ILE A 125 15.77 -12.09 9.69
N PRO A 126 16.31 -10.94 9.22
CA PRO A 126 16.74 -9.88 10.11
C PRO A 126 15.55 -9.27 10.82
N ALA A 127 15.55 -9.28 12.16
CA ALA A 127 14.45 -8.79 13.01
C ALA A 127 13.83 -7.47 12.49
N GLN A 128 12.49 -7.38 12.52
CA GLN A 128 11.80 -6.16 12.12
C GLN A 128 12.40 -4.98 12.88
N PRO A 129 12.76 -3.88 12.19
CA PRO A 129 13.16 -2.67 12.86
C PRO A 129 11.98 -2.19 13.70
N THR A 130 12.03 -2.47 15.00
CA THR A 130 11.09 -1.90 15.96
C THR A 130 11.29 -0.39 15.93
N ARG A 131 10.19 0.36 15.79
CA ARG A 131 10.23 1.81 16.08
C ARG A 131 10.95 2.00 17.41
N PRO A 132 11.90 2.95 17.52
CA PRO A 132 12.59 3.16 18.79
C PRO A 132 11.53 3.37 19.86
N VAL A 133 11.53 2.49 20.86
CA VAL A 133 10.72 2.68 22.06
C VAL A 133 11.21 4.01 22.63
N LEU A 134 10.36 5.05 22.54
CA LEU A 134 10.62 6.31 23.21
C LEU A 134 10.97 5.96 24.66
N SER A 135 12.15 6.40 25.09
CA SER A 135 12.55 6.25 26.49
C SER A 135 11.42 6.81 27.37
N LYS A 136 11.26 6.27 28.58
CA LYS A 136 10.20 6.64 29.52
C LYS A 136 10.08 8.16 29.72
N THR A 137 11.21 8.87 29.62
CA THR A 137 11.32 10.34 29.64
C THR A 137 10.69 11.03 28.42
N ALA A 138 10.71 10.42 27.25
CA ALA A 138 10.10 10.98 26.05
C ALA A 138 8.61 10.63 25.90
N SER A 139 8.12 9.56 26.55
CA SER A 139 6.68 9.27 26.62
C SER A 139 5.91 10.23 27.54
N GLU A 140 6.54 10.73 28.60
CA GLU A 140 5.93 11.75 29.48
C GLU A 140 5.76 13.10 28.76
N ALA A 141 6.71 13.49 27.91
CA ALA A 141 6.58 14.68 27.06
C ALA A 141 5.48 14.55 25.99
N ALA A 142 5.27 13.35 25.45
CA ALA A 142 4.22 13.07 24.46
C ALA A 142 2.82 12.89 25.09
N GLY A 143 2.74 12.61 26.40
CA GLY A 143 1.50 12.43 27.17
C GLY A 143 0.90 13.73 27.73
N ALA A 144 1.54 14.88 27.53
CA ALA A 144 0.94 16.16 27.89
C ALA A 144 -0.37 16.34 27.11
N LYS A 145 -1.50 16.40 27.83
CA LYS A 145 -2.83 16.57 27.24
C LYS A 145 -2.81 17.77 26.31
N ARG A 146 -2.80 17.53 25.00
CA ARG A 146 -3.06 18.56 24.01
C ARG A 146 -4.50 19.00 24.21
N THR A 147 -4.70 20.12 24.88
CA THR A 147 -5.99 20.81 24.89
C THR A 147 -6.29 21.18 23.44
N TRP A 148 -7.32 20.54 22.88
CA TRP A 148 -7.81 20.89 21.57
C TRP A 148 -8.35 22.32 21.63
N ALA A 149 -7.78 23.22 20.83
CA ALA A 149 -8.34 24.55 20.57
C ALA A 149 -8.83 24.57 19.11
N PRO A 150 -10.07 25.00 18.85
CA PRO A 150 -10.56 25.16 17.48
C PRO A 150 -9.68 26.18 16.74
N ARG A 151 -9.33 25.88 15.49
CA ARG A 151 -8.59 26.81 14.63
C ARG A 151 -9.46 28.05 14.38
N GLY A 152 -9.07 29.19 14.96
CA GLY A 152 -9.74 30.49 14.78
C GLY A 152 -9.65 31.44 15.97
N SER A 153 -9.29 30.98 17.16
CA SER A 153 -9.20 31.83 18.36
C SER A 153 -7.79 32.43 18.54
N GLY A 154 -7.39 33.29 17.61
CA GLY A 154 -6.23 34.18 17.75
C GLY A 154 -6.65 35.61 18.12
N PRO A 155 -5.75 36.44 18.69
CA PRO A 155 -6.05 37.76 19.26
C PRO A 155 -6.27 38.86 18.19
N MET A 156 -7.06 38.56 17.16
CA MET A 156 -7.55 39.50 16.14
C MET A 156 -9.01 39.21 15.79
N ALA A 157 -9.79 38.65 16.73
CA ALA A 157 -11.25 38.68 16.64
C ALA A 157 -11.71 40.04 17.18
N GLY A 158 -11.93 40.98 16.26
CA GLY A 158 -12.27 42.36 16.57
C GLY A 158 -13.47 42.46 17.51
N ILE A 159 -13.25 43.13 18.64
CA ILE A 159 -14.30 43.66 19.51
C ILE A 159 -15.04 44.72 18.69
N VAL A 160 -16.24 44.40 18.20
CA VAL A 160 -17.21 45.43 17.85
C VAL A 160 -18.09 45.62 19.08
N ALA A 161 -17.89 46.73 19.79
CA ALA A 161 -18.74 47.12 20.91
C ALA A 161 -20.13 47.54 20.38
N PRO A 162 -21.22 47.23 21.10
CA PRO A 162 -22.56 47.58 20.67
C PRO A 162 -22.96 48.96 21.20
N THR A 163 -22.89 50.00 20.36
CA THR A 163 -23.60 51.26 20.61
C THR A 163 -23.77 52.08 19.32
N ASP A 164 -25.01 52.57 19.15
CA ASP A 164 -25.46 53.75 18.39
C ASP A 164 -25.75 53.61 16.89
N LEU A 165 -26.98 53.18 16.59
CA LEU A 165 -27.71 53.63 15.39
C LEU A 165 -28.72 54.71 15.82
N PRO A 166 -28.69 55.93 15.23
CA PRO A 166 -29.77 56.90 15.40
C PRO A 166 -31.02 56.46 14.61
N LEU A 167 -32.17 56.88 15.13
CA LEU A 167 -33.54 56.67 14.60
C LEU A 167 -33.70 57.03 13.13
#